data_AF-A0AAV5W537-F1
#
_entry.id   AF-A0AAV5W537-F1
#
_cell.length_a   1.000
_cell.length_b   1.000
_cell.length_c   1.000
_cell.angle_alpha   90.00
_cell.angle_beta   90.00
_cell.angle_gamma   90.00
#
_symmetry.space_group_name_H-M   'P 1'
#
loop_
_entity.id
_entity.type
_entity.pdbx_description
1 polymer ?
#
loop_
_entity_poly.entity_id
_entity_poly.type
_entity_poly.pdbx_seq_one_letter_code
_entity_poly.pdbx_strand_id
1 'polypeptide(L)'
;DNVQELSIFEHLPEELFWKIIDYVPESVRILSQTSRNLRYHVLHYVSMPARIEIIENLFCEFETHYDDMKITMSVSYHKTDLFEMRLEAILFSNGFSPERIQRRKHKMKEYTFECIPGDLETNLRNVSICIGARPQTSSIRGRIDVVELYHHHEEHKREYYKTLLEGINFDCLSLDFGRLKDDDAEFTRKLIVEHNVDYLDISFQQAAYDPQAFLLEVSSLVRSIFFTLPQLDDEDTEYYEYNIYSYGMQDTEWVPLVNEMFGEGKKLDKFCIENSDQPSYFSSDCIRQFTENLPFLGKRICFMIECNPTEEELSATVINDHVIRG
;
A
#
# COMPACT_ATOMS: atom_id res chain seq x y z
N ASP A 1 38.36 -42.72 -14.26
CA ASP A 1 37.78 -41.41 -13.87
C ASP A 1 36.74 -40.99 -14.88
N ASN A 2 35.46 -41.22 -14.56
CA ASN A 2 34.35 -40.75 -15.37
C ASN A 2 34.14 -39.27 -15.08
N VAL A 3 34.54 -38.41 -16.01
CA VAL A 3 34.08 -37.01 -16.03
C VAL A 3 32.58 -37.07 -16.27
N GLN A 4 31.78 -36.97 -15.21
CA GLN A 4 30.35 -36.73 -15.37
C GLN A 4 30.21 -35.40 -16.09
N GLU A 5 29.73 -35.43 -17.34
CA GLU A 5 29.41 -34.21 -18.08
C GLU A 5 28.38 -33.43 -17.26
N LEU A 6 28.78 -32.22 -16.83
CA LEU A 6 27.91 -31.30 -16.12
C LEU A 6 26.69 -31.00 -17.00
N SER A 7 25.54 -30.76 -16.36
CA SER A 7 24.31 -30.45 -17.08
C SER A 7 24.47 -29.16 -17.90
N ILE A 8 23.76 -29.05 -19.03
CA ILE A 8 23.72 -27.80 -19.81
C ILE A 8 23.28 -26.62 -18.93
N PHE A 9 22.38 -26.85 -17.97
CA PHE A 9 21.94 -25.84 -17.00
C PHE A 9 23.08 -25.29 -16.14
N GLU A 10 24.08 -26.11 -15.81
CA GLU A 10 25.21 -25.72 -14.97
C GLU A 10 26.27 -24.91 -15.73
N HIS A 11 26.17 -24.86 -17.05
CA HIS A 11 27.05 -24.06 -17.92
C HIS A 11 26.40 -22.74 -18.36
N LEU A 12 25.16 -22.47 -17.94
CA LEU A 12 24.51 -21.22 -18.28
C LEU A 12 25.22 -20.04 -17.60
N PRO A 13 25.41 -18.91 -18.30
CA PRO A 13 25.74 -17.64 -17.67
C PRO A 13 24.75 -17.33 -16.53
N GLU A 14 25.25 -16.74 -15.45
CA GLU A 14 24.46 -16.51 -14.23
C GLU A 14 23.19 -15.70 -14.54
N GLU A 15 23.29 -14.70 -15.42
CA GLU A 15 22.17 -13.82 -15.74
C GLU A 15 21.03 -14.57 -16.45
N LEU A 16 21.36 -15.59 -17.25
CA LEU A 16 20.38 -16.46 -17.89
C LEU A 16 19.76 -17.44 -16.90
N PHE A 17 20.58 -17.98 -15.98
CA PHE A 17 20.08 -18.82 -14.90
C PHE A 17 19.10 -18.06 -14.00
N TRP A 18 19.42 -16.82 -13.65
CA TRP A 18 18.54 -15.96 -12.86
C TRP A 18 17.24 -15.63 -13.58
N LYS A 19 17.25 -15.43 -14.89
CA LYS A 19 16.02 -15.26 -15.68
C LYS A 19 15.12 -16.50 -15.63
N ILE A 20 15.70 -17.70 -15.48
CA ILE A 20 14.92 -18.92 -15.27
C ILE A 20 14.25 -18.88 -13.90
N ILE A 21 14.97 -18.48 -12.84
CA ILE A 21 14.37 -18.31 -11.51
C ILE A 21 13.27 -17.24 -11.52
N ASP A 22 13.49 -16.11 -12.21
CA ASP A 22 12.49 -15.05 -12.38
C ASP A 22 11.20 -15.60 -13.03
N TYR A 23 11.32 -16.57 -13.94
CA TYR A 23 10.21 -17.17 -14.69
C TYR A 23 9.49 -18.31 -13.94
N VAL A 24 10.22 -19.11 -13.16
CA VAL A 24 9.68 -20.24 -12.38
C VAL A 24 10.15 -20.20 -10.91
N PRO A 25 9.76 -19.15 -10.15
CA PRO A 25 10.22 -18.96 -8.78
C PRO A 25 9.86 -20.11 -7.83
N GLU A 26 8.79 -20.86 -8.11
CA GLU A 26 8.35 -22.03 -7.34
C GLU A 26 9.33 -23.22 -7.43
N SER A 27 10.20 -23.25 -8.46
CA SER A 27 11.15 -24.35 -8.66
C SER A 27 12.48 -24.13 -7.93
N VAL A 28 12.68 -22.97 -7.31
CA VAL A 28 13.97 -22.55 -6.75
C VAL A 28 14.52 -23.49 -5.68
N ARG A 29 13.66 -24.05 -4.83
CA ARG A 29 14.08 -25.03 -3.80
C ARG A 29 14.56 -26.33 -4.45
N ILE A 30 13.83 -26.84 -5.45
CA ILE A 30 14.21 -28.05 -6.19
C ILE A 30 15.54 -27.84 -6.91
N LEU A 31 15.70 -26.70 -7.58
CA LEU A 31 16.97 -26.32 -8.24
C LEU A 31 18.13 -26.34 -7.24
N SER A 32 17.94 -25.76 -6.05
CA SER A 32 18.95 -25.72 -5.00
C SER A 32 19.35 -27.09 -4.44
N GLN A 33 18.48 -28.10 -4.57
CA GLN A 33 18.70 -29.46 -4.09
C GLN A 33 19.27 -30.38 -5.18
N THR A 34 19.25 -29.95 -6.44
CA THR A 34 19.61 -30.79 -7.60
C THR A 34 21.12 -31.00 -7.71
N SER A 35 21.94 -29.95 -7.53
CA SER A 35 23.39 -30.05 -7.56
C SER A 35 24.06 -28.97 -6.73
N ARG A 36 25.37 -29.13 -6.44
CA ARG A 36 26.14 -28.12 -5.71
C ARG A 36 26.28 -26.81 -6.48
N ASN A 37 26.43 -26.89 -7.80
CA ASN A 37 26.59 -25.70 -8.63
C ASN A 37 25.28 -24.91 -8.72
N LEU A 38 24.17 -25.61 -8.97
CA LEU A 38 22.85 -24.98 -8.97
C LEU A 38 22.51 -24.38 -7.60
N ARG A 39 22.83 -25.07 -6.51
CA ARG A 39 22.71 -24.52 -5.15
C ARG A 39 23.47 -23.20 -4.99
N TYR A 40 24.70 -23.13 -5.48
CA TYR A 40 25.49 -21.91 -5.41
C TYR A 40 24.81 -20.75 -6.16
N HIS A 41 24.39 -20.97 -7.41
CA HIS A 41 23.71 -19.93 -8.17
C HIS A 41 22.37 -19.50 -7.56
N VAL A 42 21.60 -20.45 -7.01
CA VAL A 42 20.36 -20.13 -6.29
C VAL A 42 20.64 -19.30 -5.04
N LEU A 43 21.60 -19.72 -4.20
CA LEU A 43 21.95 -18.99 -2.99
C LEU A 43 22.48 -17.58 -3.30
N HIS A 44 23.28 -17.45 -4.36
CA HIS A 44 23.71 -16.15 -4.87
C HIS A 44 22.50 -15.31 -5.29
N TYR A 45 21.60 -15.86 -6.10
CA TYR A 45 20.37 -15.17 -6.53
C TYR A 45 19.51 -14.68 -5.36
N VAL A 46 19.22 -15.53 -4.37
CA VAL A 46 18.34 -15.14 -3.24
C VAL A 46 18.98 -14.13 -2.29
N SER A 47 20.31 -14.02 -2.29
CA SER A 47 21.04 -13.02 -1.48
C SER A 47 21.10 -11.62 -2.11
N MET A 48 20.85 -11.52 -3.42
CA MET A 48 20.85 -10.24 -4.13
C MET A 48 19.51 -9.52 -3.98
N PRO A 49 19.42 -8.20 -4.27
CA PRO A 49 18.14 -7.50 -4.39
C PRO A 49 17.20 -8.19 -5.39
N ALA A 50 15.92 -8.28 -5.05
CA ALA A 50 14.95 -9.01 -5.87
C ALA A 50 14.82 -8.40 -7.27
N ARG A 51 14.82 -9.26 -8.31
CA ARG A 51 14.71 -8.85 -9.72
C ARG A 51 13.27 -8.75 -10.20
N ILE A 52 12.40 -9.56 -9.61
CA ILE A 52 10.96 -9.60 -9.81
C ILE A 52 10.24 -9.04 -8.58
N GLU A 53 9.00 -8.64 -8.77
CA GLU A 53 8.08 -8.35 -7.67
C GLU A 53 7.78 -9.63 -6.89
N ILE A 54 8.09 -9.64 -5.59
CA ILE A 54 7.88 -10.82 -4.74
C ILE A 54 6.61 -10.70 -3.91
N ILE A 55 6.26 -9.47 -3.51
CA ILE A 55 5.20 -9.18 -2.55
C ILE A 55 4.15 -8.32 -3.22
N GLU A 56 2.89 -8.68 -3.01
CA GLU A 56 1.75 -7.96 -3.57
C GLU A 56 1.32 -6.86 -2.59
N ASN A 57 1.15 -7.20 -1.31
CA ASN A 57 0.73 -6.25 -0.27
C ASN A 57 1.70 -6.22 0.90
N LEU A 58 2.00 -5.03 1.41
CA LEU A 58 2.79 -4.77 2.61
C LEU A 58 1.93 -3.98 3.61
N PHE A 59 1.58 -4.62 4.71
CA PHE A 59 0.85 -4.01 5.82
C PHE A 59 1.80 -3.81 7.00
N CYS A 60 1.81 -2.62 7.57
CA CYS A 60 2.72 -2.27 8.65
C CYS A 60 2.01 -1.48 9.77
N GLU A 61 2.09 -1.98 10.99
CA GLU A 61 1.35 -1.48 12.14
C GLU A 61 2.28 -1.42 13.36
N PHE A 62 2.24 -0.32 14.11
CA PHE A 62 2.84 -0.26 15.45
C PHE A 62 1.82 -0.67 16.49
N GLU A 63 2.23 -1.48 17.47
CA GLU A 63 1.36 -1.77 18.60
C GLU A 63 1.16 -0.50 19.45
N THR A 64 -0.08 -0.18 19.84
CA THR A 64 -0.43 1.12 20.45
C THR A 64 0.31 1.44 21.75
N HIS A 65 0.81 0.43 22.45
CA HIS A 65 1.48 0.57 23.75
C HIS A 65 2.97 0.23 23.73
N TYR A 66 3.50 -0.20 22.59
CA TYR A 66 4.88 -0.65 22.45
C TYR A 66 5.50 -0.05 21.18
N ASP A 67 6.82 0.09 21.16
CA ASP A 67 7.56 0.46 19.94
C ASP A 67 7.77 -0.76 19.02
N ASP A 68 7.01 -1.83 19.24
CA ASP A 68 7.05 -3.06 18.45
C ASP A 68 6.28 -2.81 17.14
N MET A 69 6.93 -3.14 16.02
CA MET A 69 6.36 -3.00 14.69
C MET A 69 5.99 -4.38 14.15
N LYS A 70 4.74 -4.53 13.73
CA LYS A 70 4.24 -5.70 13.05
C LYS A 70 4.22 -5.45 11.54
N ILE A 71 4.90 -6.31 10.79
CA ILE A 71 4.99 -6.25 9.33
C ILE A 71 4.32 -7.49 8.77
N THR A 72 3.25 -7.32 8.02
CA THR A 72 2.55 -8.42 7.35
C THR A 72 2.71 -8.27 5.84
N MET A 73 3.07 -9.37 5.18
CA MET A 73 3.33 -9.40 3.74
C MET A 73 2.51 -10.48 3.07
N SER A 74 1.83 -10.12 1.98
CA SER A 74 1.08 -11.04 1.14
C SER A 74 1.92 -11.48 -0.06
N VAL A 75 2.14 -12.79 -0.19
CA VAL A 75 2.97 -13.39 -1.23
C VAL A 75 2.17 -14.41 -2.01
N SER A 76 2.23 -14.31 -3.34
CA SER A 76 1.64 -15.29 -4.24
C SER A 76 2.18 -16.70 -3.99
N TYR A 77 1.32 -17.71 -4.11
CA TYR A 77 1.72 -19.10 -3.89
C TYR A 77 2.91 -19.55 -4.76
N HIS A 78 2.98 -19.09 -6.01
CA HIS A 78 4.08 -19.43 -6.92
C HIS A 78 5.41 -18.75 -6.55
N LYS A 79 5.40 -17.66 -5.77
CA LYS A 79 6.62 -16.94 -5.33
C LYS A 79 7.07 -17.32 -3.92
N THR A 80 6.26 -18.11 -3.22
CA THR A 80 6.46 -18.50 -1.81
C THR A 80 7.82 -19.14 -1.56
N ASP A 81 8.23 -20.10 -2.39
CA ASP A 81 9.49 -20.82 -2.19
C ASP A 81 10.70 -19.89 -2.34
N LEU A 82 10.65 -18.99 -3.32
CA LEU A 82 11.67 -17.97 -3.50
C LEU A 82 11.71 -17.00 -2.31
N PHE A 83 10.55 -16.50 -1.88
CA PHE A 83 10.49 -15.58 -0.75
C PHE A 83 11.07 -16.21 0.52
N GLU A 84 10.69 -17.45 0.85
CA GLU A 84 11.22 -18.12 2.03
C GLU A 84 12.73 -18.36 1.96
N MET A 85 13.27 -18.72 0.80
CA MET A 85 14.72 -18.84 0.64
C MET A 85 15.44 -17.49 0.84
N ARG A 86 14.81 -16.37 0.47
CA ARG A 86 15.34 -15.03 0.77
C ARG A 86 15.30 -14.73 2.26
N LEU A 87 14.20 -15.05 2.94
CA LEU A 87 14.12 -14.91 4.41
C LEU A 87 15.23 -15.72 5.10
N GLU A 88 15.48 -16.94 4.65
CA GLU A 88 16.56 -17.80 5.17
C GLU A 88 17.95 -17.19 4.92
N ALA A 89 18.20 -16.72 3.70
CA ALA A 89 19.49 -16.19 3.30
C ALA A 89 19.81 -14.82 3.94
N ILE A 90 18.81 -13.96 4.11
CA ILE A 90 19.00 -12.57 4.54
C ILE A 90 18.62 -12.39 6.01
N LEU A 91 17.42 -12.78 6.44
CA LEU A 91 16.97 -12.51 7.81
C LEU A 91 17.55 -13.49 8.82
N PHE A 92 17.44 -14.79 8.58
CA PHE A 92 17.87 -15.80 9.57
C PHE A 92 19.38 -15.80 9.74
N SER A 93 20.11 -15.55 8.65
CA SER A 93 21.57 -15.41 8.68
C SER A 93 22.03 -14.18 9.46
N ASN A 94 21.16 -13.18 9.65
CA ASN A 94 21.41 -11.98 10.47
C ASN A 94 20.76 -12.06 11.87
N GLY A 95 20.44 -13.27 12.35
CA GLY A 95 19.99 -13.48 13.73
C GLY A 95 18.49 -13.33 13.97
N PHE A 96 17.70 -13.07 12.93
CA PHE A 96 16.24 -13.03 13.07
C PHE A 96 15.69 -14.45 13.34
N SER A 97 14.97 -14.62 14.44
CA SER A 97 14.42 -15.94 14.81
C SER A 97 13.26 -16.35 13.88
N PRO A 98 13.29 -17.54 13.25
CA PRO A 98 12.17 -18.05 12.44
C PRO A 98 10.85 -18.20 13.22
N GLU A 99 10.91 -18.32 14.54
CA GLU A 99 9.74 -18.45 15.42
C GLU A 99 8.91 -17.16 15.48
N ARG A 100 9.51 -16.01 15.14
CA ARG A 100 8.83 -14.71 15.06
C ARG A 100 8.08 -14.50 13.75
N ILE A 101 7.99 -15.53 12.91
CA ILE A 101 7.30 -15.49 11.63
C ILE A 101 6.04 -16.34 11.71
N GLN A 102 4.90 -15.68 11.79
CA GLN A 102 3.61 -16.33 11.65
C GLN A 102 3.29 -16.50 10.16
N ARG A 103 2.81 -17.68 9.78
CA ARG A 103 2.42 -18.00 8.40
C ARG A 103 0.94 -18.34 8.37
N ARG A 104 0.17 -17.64 7.54
CA ARG A 104 -1.26 -17.94 7.33
C ARG A 104 -1.50 -18.29 5.88
N LYS A 105 -2.43 -19.21 5.65
CA LYS A 105 -2.87 -19.62 4.30
C LYS A 105 -4.25 -19.03 4.05
N HIS A 106 -4.34 -18.12 3.10
CA HIS A 106 -5.61 -17.58 2.63
C HIS A 106 -5.66 -17.64 1.09
N LYS A 107 -6.21 -16.62 0.43
CA LYS A 107 -6.09 -16.48 -1.04
C LYS A 107 -4.62 -16.34 -1.47
N MET A 108 -3.80 -15.75 -0.62
CA MET A 108 -2.35 -15.66 -0.70
C MET A 108 -1.71 -16.29 0.54
N LYS A 109 -0.39 -16.41 0.54
CA LYS A 109 0.36 -16.77 1.75
C LYS A 109 0.82 -15.51 2.45
N GLU A 110 0.40 -15.37 3.71
CA GLU A 110 0.75 -14.22 4.54
C GLU A 110 1.89 -14.56 5.47
N TYR A 111 2.81 -13.61 5.62
CA TYR A 111 3.93 -13.69 6.54
C TYR A 111 3.92 -12.47 7.45
N THR A 112 3.78 -12.71 8.76
CA THR A 112 3.78 -11.65 9.76
C THR A 112 5.04 -11.73 10.60
N PHE A 113 5.73 -10.60 10.72
CA PHE A 113 6.97 -10.40 11.45
C PHE A 113 6.70 -9.41 12.57
N GLU A 114 7.11 -9.77 13.77
CA GLU A 114 7.16 -8.83 14.89
C GLU A 114 8.59 -8.34 15.00
N CYS A 115 8.83 -7.03 14.90
CA CYS A 115 10.13 -6.39 15.02
C CYS A 115 10.18 -5.58 16.33
N ILE A 116 11.16 -5.87 17.18
CA ILE A 116 11.30 -5.24 18.50
C ILE A 116 12.30 -4.06 18.44
N PRO A 117 12.15 -3.03 19.28
CA PRO A 117 12.91 -1.78 19.23
C PRO A 117 14.43 -1.94 19.19
N GLY A 118 14.98 -2.88 19.96
CA GLY A 118 16.43 -3.03 20.13
C GLY A 118 17.20 -3.32 18.84
N ASP A 119 16.56 -3.97 17.88
CA ASP A 119 17.14 -4.34 16.58
C ASP A 119 16.28 -3.84 15.40
N LEU A 120 15.36 -2.90 15.66
CA LEU A 120 14.30 -2.55 14.71
C LEU A 120 14.87 -2.05 13.38
N GLU A 121 15.79 -1.08 13.40
CA GLU A 121 16.37 -0.52 12.16
C GLU A 121 17.08 -1.60 11.32
N THR A 122 17.92 -2.44 11.93
CA THR A 122 18.63 -3.52 11.23
C THR A 122 17.65 -4.54 10.65
N ASN A 123 16.63 -4.92 11.41
CA ASN A 123 15.59 -5.83 10.95
C ASN A 123 14.81 -5.23 9.79
N LEU A 124 14.45 -3.95 9.84
CA LEU A 124 13.74 -3.26 8.76
C LEU A 124 14.57 -3.20 7.49
N ARG A 125 15.88 -2.91 7.59
CA ARG A 125 16.79 -2.95 6.42
C ARG A 125 16.85 -4.36 5.82
N ASN A 126 16.95 -5.39 6.65
CA ASN A 126 16.98 -6.77 6.17
C ASN A 126 15.63 -7.20 5.54
N VAL A 127 14.51 -6.81 6.14
CA VAL A 127 13.17 -7.02 5.56
C VAL A 127 13.07 -6.29 4.23
N SER A 128 13.45 -5.01 4.17
CA SER A 128 13.47 -4.19 2.97
C SER A 128 14.24 -4.88 1.81
N ILE A 129 15.41 -5.46 2.08
CA ILE A 129 16.16 -6.25 1.08
C ILE A 129 15.40 -7.51 0.66
N CYS A 130 14.78 -8.25 1.61
CA CYS A 130 13.98 -9.43 1.31
C CYS A 130 12.84 -9.12 0.34
N ILE A 131 12.16 -7.98 0.53
CA ILE A 131 10.99 -7.57 -0.26
C ILE A 131 11.35 -6.90 -1.59
N GLY A 132 12.64 -6.68 -1.84
CA GLY A 132 13.15 -6.23 -3.13
C GLY A 132 13.55 -4.77 -3.19
N ALA A 133 13.79 -4.12 -2.04
CA ALA A 133 14.41 -2.81 -2.01
C ALA A 133 15.76 -2.81 -2.73
N ARG A 134 16.03 -1.70 -3.40
CA ARG A 134 17.24 -1.51 -4.19
C ARG A 134 17.90 -0.19 -3.83
N PRO A 135 19.24 -0.11 -3.90
CA PRO A 135 19.93 1.15 -3.68
C PRO A 135 19.37 2.25 -4.59
N GLN A 136 19.32 3.49 -4.09
CA GLN A 136 18.78 4.64 -4.85
C GLN A 136 19.49 4.88 -6.20
N THR A 137 20.71 4.36 -6.37
CA THR A 137 21.49 4.44 -7.61
C THR A 137 20.99 3.48 -8.70
N SER A 138 20.10 2.54 -8.38
CA SER A 138 19.53 1.63 -9.37
C SER A 138 18.44 2.33 -10.17
N SER A 139 18.49 2.19 -11.49
CA SER A 139 17.42 2.67 -12.39
C SER A 139 16.11 1.90 -12.25
N ILE A 140 16.12 0.78 -11.53
CA ILE A 140 14.96 -0.08 -11.31
C ILE A 140 14.83 -0.21 -9.80
N ARG A 141 13.70 0.21 -9.22
CA ARG A 141 13.36 0.02 -7.81
C ARG A 141 12.50 -1.24 -7.64
N GLY A 142 12.40 -1.74 -6.41
CA GLY A 142 11.40 -2.76 -6.08
C GLY A 142 9.99 -2.23 -6.36
N ARG A 143 9.03 -3.10 -6.64
CA ARG A 143 7.62 -2.73 -6.79
C ARG A 143 6.79 -3.57 -5.82
N ILE A 144 5.84 -2.91 -5.16
CA ILE A 144 4.78 -3.51 -4.35
C ILE A 144 3.48 -2.86 -4.81
N ASP A 145 2.40 -3.63 -4.95
CA ASP A 145 1.12 -3.07 -5.40
C ASP A 145 0.54 -2.13 -4.32
N VAL A 146 0.42 -2.62 -3.08
CA VAL A 146 -0.23 -1.90 -1.97
C VAL A 146 0.66 -1.84 -0.73
N VAL A 147 0.81 -0.64 -0.16
CA VAL A 147 1.44 -0.39 1.13
C VAL A 147 0.44 0.24 2.09
N GLU A 148 0.20 -0.38 3.24
CA GLU A 148 -0.72 0.10 4.27
C GLU A 148 0.02 0.40 5.57
N LEU A 149 -0.08 1.64 6.08
CA LEU A 149 0.65 2.09 7.28
C LEU A 149 -0.29 2.60 8.38
N TYR A 150 -0.27 1.93 9.54
CA TYR A 150 -1.13 2.25 10.70
C TYR A 150 -0.33 2.77 11.90
N HIS A 151 -0.92 3.67 12.68
CA HIS A 151 -0.33 4.19 13.93
C HIS A 151 1.03 4.91 13.78
N HIS A 152 1.18 5.73 12.74
CA HIS A 152 2.43 6.41 12.37
C HIS A 152 2.56 7.85 12.91
N HIS A 153 1.79 8.21 13.94
CA HIS A 153 1.70 9.60 14.45
C HIS A 153 2.96 10.12 15.15
N GLU A 154 3.87 9.23 15.56
CA GLU A 154 5.10 9.59 16.25
C GLU A 154 6.25 9.70 15.25
N GLU A 155 7.07 10.74 15.40
CA GLU A 155 8.16 11.06 14.45
C GLU A 155 9.14 9.88 14.28
N HIS A 156 9.54 9.21 15.37
CA HIS A 156 10.45 8.07 15.27
C HIS A 156 9.83 6.87 14.54
N LYS A 157 8.51 6.66 14.67
CA LYS A 157 7.79 5.62 13.92
C LYS A 157 7.83 5.87 12.41
N ARG A 158 7.77 7.14 12.00
CA ARG A 158 7.90 7.54 10.59
C ARG A 158 9.29 7.27 10.01
N GLU A 159 10.34 7.41 10.80
CA GLU A 159 11.70 7.05 10.37
C GLU A 159 11.85 5.55 10.12
N TYR A 160 11.15 4.71 10.88
CA TYR A 160 11.10 3.27 10.63
C TYR A 160 10.40 2.93 9.31
N TYR A 161 9.27 3.57 9.01
CA TYR A 161 8.62 3.42 7.70
C TYR A 161 9.53 3.86 6.55
N LYS A 162 10.19 5.00 6.68
CA LYS A 162 11.17 5.48 5.66
C LYS A 162 12.28 4.45 5.45
N THR A 163 12.81 3.88 6.54
CA THR A 163 13.86 2.85 6.48
C THR A 163 13.38 1.59 5.76
N LEU A 164 12.15 1.14 6.04
CA LEU A 164 11.58 -0.05 5.43
C LEU A 164 11.30 0.16 3.93
N LEU A 165 10.76 1.32 3.57
CA LEU A 165 10.30 1.64 2.21
C LEU A 165 11.43 2.17 1.31
N GLU A 166 12.62 2.43 1.84
CA GLU A 166 13.75 2.95 1.08
C GLU A 166 14.05 2.07 -0.15
N GLY A 167 14.04 2.67 -1.35
CA GLY A 167 14.38 1.94 -2.58
C GLY A 167 13.25 1.05 -3.14
N ILE A 168 12.03 1.20 -2.62
CA ILE A 168 10.82 0.54 -3.08
C ILE A 168 9.92 1.58 -3.74
N ASN A 169 9.25 1.21 -4.83
CA ASN A 169 8.13 1.96 -5.40
C ASN A 169 6.85 1.18 -5.12
N PHE A 170 5.73 1.89 -5.00
CA PHE A 170 4.43 1.28 -4.87
C PHE A 170 3.37 2.14 -5.52
N ASP A 171 2.34 1.48 -6.05
CA ASP A 171 1.29 2.16 -6.81
C ASP A 171 0.23 2.73 -5.86
N CYS A 172 -0.07 2.01 -4.78
CA CYS A 172 -1.09 2.33 -3.80
C CYS A 172 -0.48 2.54 -2.40
N LEU A 173 -0.81 3.68 -1.79
CA LEU A 173 -0.52 3.99 -0.39
C LEU A 173 -1.83 4.07 0.38
N SER A 174 -1.99 3.27 1.42
CA SER A 174 -3.13 3.30 2.35
C SER A 174 -2.69 3.79 3.71
N LEU A 175 -3.37 4.82 4.22
CA LEU A 175 -3.06 5.47 5.49
C LEU A 175 -4.34 5.66 6.31
N ASP A 176 -4.32 5.16 7.54
CA ASP A 176 -5.39 5.41 8.51
C ASP A 176 -4.86 6.30 9.65
N PHE A 177 -5.54 7.43 9.87
CA PHE A 177 -5.21 8.37 10.93
C PHE A 177 -6.33 8.45 11.95
N GLY A 178 -6.03 8.20 13.23
CA GLY A 178 -6.98 8.59 14.29
C GLY A 178 -7.24 10.10 14.25
N ARG A 179 -6.18 10.91 14.13
CA ARG A 179 -6.28 12.36 13.98
C ARG A 179 -5.23 12.89 13.02
N LEU A 180 -5.66 13.47 11.90
CA LEU A 180 -4.78 14.07 10.90
C LEU A 180 -4.17 15.39 11.42
N LYS A 181 -2.84 15.43 11.53
CA LYS A 181 -2.05 16.63 11.90
C LYS A 181 -1.21 17.15 10.74
N ASP A 182 -0.63 18.33 10.88
CA ASP A 182 0.26 18.94 9.88
C ASP A 182 1.43 18.02 9.51
N ASP A 183 2.09 17.43 10.52
CA ASP A 183 3.23 16.55 10.26
C ASP A 183 2.81 15.25 9.56
N ASP A 184 1.57 14.79 9.78
CA ASP A 184 0.99 13.61 9.11
C ASP A 184 0.75 13.90 7.61
N ALA A 185 0.22 15.09 7.30
CA ALA A 185 0.04 15.58 5.94
C ALA A 185 1.37 15.74 5.21
N GLU A 186 2.39 16.33 5.86
CA GLU A 186 3.74 16.45 5.30
C GLU A 186 4.38 15.09 5.05
N PHE A 187 4.25 14.15 5.99
CA PHE A 187 4.77 12.80 5.83
C PHE A 187 4.12 12.09 4.64
N THR A 188 2.80 12.18 4.51
CA THR A 188 2.02 11.61 3.40
C THR A 188 2.49 12.17 2.06
N ARG A 189 2.60 13.50 1.95
CA ARG A 189 3.12 14.17 0.74
C ARG A 189 4.51 13.68 0.38
N LYS A 190 5.40 13.58 1.36
CA LYS A 190 6.77 13.12 1.12
C LYS A 190 6.78 11.71 0.55
N LEU A 191 6.01 10.78 1.12
CA LEU A 191 5.90 9.41 0.61
C LEU A 191 5.36 9.38 -0.83
N ILE A 192 4.28 10.13 -1.10
CA ILE A 192 3.69 10.19 -2.45
C ILE A 192 4.71 10.62 -3.49
N VAL A 193 5.47 11.69 -3.21
CA VAL A 193 6.47 12.21 -4.14
C VAL A 193 7.69 11.30 -4.25
N GLU A 194 8.19 10.78 -3.14
CA GLU A 194 9.42 9.96 -3.09
C GLU A 194 9.26 8.59 -3.77
N HIS A 195 8.07 8.00 -3.64
CA HIS A 195 7.74 6.67 -4.17
C HIS A 195 6.90 6.73 -5.47
N ASN A 196 6.57 7.95 -5.94
CA ASN A 196 5.74 8.20 -7.12
C ASN A 196 4.40 7.42 -7.05
N VAL A 197 3.69 7.60 -5.95
CA VAL A 197 2.40 6.96 -5.69
C VAL A 197 1.34 7.54 -6.63
N ASP A 198 0.58 6.67 -7.29
CA ASP A 198 -0.50 7.08 -8.20
C ASP A 198 -1.90 6.94 -7.56
N TYR A 199 -2.03 6.10 -6.53
CA TYR A 199 -3.28 5.83 -5.81
C TYR A 199 -3.09 6.04 -4.29
N LEU A 200 -3.92 6.87 -3.68
CA LEU A 200 -3.96 7.11 -2.24
C LEU A 200 -5.28 6.59 -1.68
N ASP A 201 -5.22 5.68 -0.73
CA ASP A 201 -6.31 5.30 0.15
C ASP A 201 -6.09 6.01 1.50
N ILE A 202 -7.09 6.72 1.98
CA ILE A 202 -6.95 7.52 3.19
C ILE A 202 -8.23 7.57 4.00
N SER A 203 -8.09 7.28 5.29
CA SER A 203 -9.16 7.42 6.30
C SER A 203 -8.64 8.25 7.45
N PHE A 204 -9.49 9.08 8.03
CA PHE A 204 -9.18 9.69 9.33
C PHE A 204 -10.41 9.99 10.16
N GLN A 205 -10.31 9.93 11.50
CA GLN A 205 -11.48 10.17 12.37
C GLN A 205 -11.65 11.65 12.75
N GLN A 206 -10.54 12.38 12.83
CA GLN A 206 -10.51 13.80 13.21
C GLN A 206 -9.43 14.54 12.42
N ALA A 207 -9.59 15.85 12.24
CA ALA A 207 -8.56 16.70 11.66
C ALA A 207 -8.17 17.82 12.64
N ALA A 208 -6.88 17.90 12.98
CA ALA A 208 -6.28 19.11 13.59
C ALA A 208 -5.79 20.09 12.52
N TYR A 209 -5.54 19.56 11.32
CA TYR A 209 -5.17 20.28 10.10
C TYR A 209 -6.41 20.64 9.28
N ASP A 210 -6.27 21.51 8.28
CA ASP A 210 -7.34 21.79 7.31
C ASP A 210 -7.47 20.61 6.32
N PRO A 211 -8.50 19.77 6.44
CA PRO A 211 -8.64 18.59 5.59
C PRO A 211 -8.96 18.94 4.14
N GLN A 212 -9.59 20.09 3.88
CA GLN A 212 -9.85 20.54 2.51
C GLN A 212 -8.54 20.91 1.81
N ALA A 213 -7.70 21.70 2.48
CA ALA A 213 -6.38 22.06 1.96
C ALA A 213 -5.51 20.82 1.69
N PHE A 214 -5.55 19.84 2.61
CA PHE A 214 -4.85 18.57 2.43
C PHE A 214 -5.33 17.80 1.21
N LEU A 215 -6.65 17.57 1.06
CA LEU A 215 -7.23 16.85 -0.08
C LEU A 215 -6.94 17.56 -1.42
N LEU A 216 -6.98 18.89 -1.43
CA LEU A 216 -6.58 19.70 -2.59
C LEU A 216 -5.10 19.58 -2.93
N GLU A 217 -4.24 19.46 -1.92
CA GLU A 217 -2.81 19.24 -2.11
C GLU A 217 -2.57 17.85 -2.70
N VAL A 218 -3.07 16.78 -2.07
CA VAL A 218 -2.81 15.41 -2.54
C VAL A 218 -3.46 15.10 -3.89
N SER A 219 -4.62 15.68 -4.22
CA SER A 219 -5.24 15.57 -5.55
C SER A 219 -4.39 16.16 -6.69
N SER A 220 -3.43 17.03 -6.37
CA SER A 220 -2.44 17.51 -7.34
C SER A 220 -1.27 16.53 -7.55
N LEU A 221 -1.09 15.58 -6.63
CA LEU A 221 0.06 14.67 -6.59
C LEU A 221 -0.26 13.28 -7.14
N VAL A 222 -1.46 12.76 -6.85
CA VAL A 222 -1.91 11.41 -7.22
C VAL A 222 -2.99 11.42 -8.31
N ARG A 223 -3.22 10.28 -8.96
CA ARG A 223 -4.27 10.10 -9.98
C ARG A 223 -5.57 9.56 -9.41
N SER A 224 -5.51 8.86 -8.29
CA SER A 224 -6.69 8.27 -7.65
C SER A 224 -6.65 8.52 -6.16
N ILE A 225 -7.78 8.93 -5.60
CA ILE A 225 -7.98 8.99 -4.15
C ILE A 225 -9.19 8.12 -3.81
N PHE A 226 -9.02 7.27 -2.80
CA PHE A 226 -10.08 6.55 -2.13
C PHE A 226 -10.13 7.06 -0.70
N PHE A 227 -11.32 7.47 -0.26
CA PHE A 227 -11.52 8.15 1.01
C PHE A 227 -12.58 7.41 1.81
N THR A 228 -12.18 6.75 2.89
CA THR A 228 -13.10 5.99 3.74
C THR A 228 -13.51 6.81 4.94
N LEU A 229 -14.82 6.97 5.14
CA LEU A 229 -15.37 7.55 6.35
C LEU A 229 -15.28 6.53 7.50
N PRO A 230 -14.87 6.92 8.72
CA PRO A 230 -14.75 6.00 9.84
C PRO A 230 -16.12 5.45 10.22
N GLN A 231 -16.10 4.20 10.66
CA GLN A 231 -17.27 3.59 11.27
C GLN A 231 -17.56 4.30 12.60
N LEU A 232 -18.84 4.62 12.86
CA LEU A 232 -19.28 5.10 14.16
C LEU A 232 -19.63 3.88 15.00
N ASP A 233 -18.87 3.62 16.06
CA ASP A 233 -19.25 2.60 17.03
C ASP A 233 -20.49 3.07 17.81
N ASP A 234 -21.55 2.24 17.80
CA ASP A 234 -22.86 2.52 18.42
C ASP A 234 -22.78 2.87 19.92
N GLU A 235 -21.71 2.44 20.61
CA GLU A 235 -21.57 2.58 22.07
C GLU A 235 -21.17 3.99 22.53
N ASP A 236 -20.72 4.88 21.63
CA ASP A 236 -20.20 6.21 21.97
C ASP A 236 -21.13 7.38 21.52
N THR A 237 -22.39 7.07 21.25
CA THR A 237 -23.40 7.97 20.67
C THR A 237 -23.58 9.34 21.37
N GLU A 238 -23.31 9.46 22.67
CA GLU A 238 -23.41 10.75 23.39
C GLU A 238 -22.30 11.76 23.04
N TYR A 239 -21.14 11.31 22.53
CA TYR A 239 -20.06 12.22 22.12
C TYR A 239 -20.15 12.64 20.65
N TYR A 240 -21.00 11.98 19.86
CA TYR A 240 -21.00 12.09 18.40
C TYR A 240 -22.00 13.09 17.81
N GLU A 241 -23.00 13.58 18.55
CA GLU A 241 -23.89 14.65 18.02
C GLU A 241 -23.12 15.94 17.66
N TYR A 242 -21.95 16.16 18.28
CA TYR A 242 -21.04 17.26 17.92
C TYR A 242 -20.00 16.91 16.85
N ASN A 243 -19.83 15.63 16.53
CA ASN A 243 -18.83 15.09 15.61
C ASN A 243 -19.43 14.57 14.29
N ILE A 244 -20.72 14.77 14.02
CA ILE A 244 -21.36 14.43 12.71
C ILE A 244 -20.69 15.19 11.54
N TYR A 245 -19.91 16.22 11.84
CA TYR A 245 -18.98 16.88 10.93
C TYR A 245 -17.55 16.36 11.13
N SER A 246 -17.32 15.05 11.14
CA SER A 246 -16.06 14.40 11.59
C SER A 246 -14.80 14.88 10.83
N TYR A 247 -15.02 15.58 9.73
CA TYR A 247 -14.01 16.12 8.83
C TYR A 247 -14.00 17.64 8.76
N GLY A 248 -14.74 18.31 9.64
CA GLY A 248 -14.99 19.75 9.53
C GLY A 248 -15.69 20.16 8.23
N MET A 249 -16.22 19.20 7.47
CA MET A 249 -16.91 19.41 6.21
C MET A 249 -18.39 19.11 6.33
N GLN A 250 -19.22 20.05 5.88
CA GLN A 250 -20.65 19.89 5.70
C GLN A 250 -20.94 19.33 4.30
N ASP A 251 -22.11 18.71 4.15
CA ASP A 251 -22.63 18.20 2.89
C ASP A 251 -22.48 19.22 1.72
N THR A 252 -22.74 20.50 1.98
CA THR A 252 -22.64 21.57 0.98
C THR A 252 -21.20 21.94 0.57
N GLU A 253 -20.20 21.56 1.35
CA GLU A 253 -18.79 21.92 1.12
C GLU A 253 -18.07 20.89 0.23
N TRP A 254 -18.61 19.69 0.10
CA TRP A 254 -18.02 18.62 -0.72
C TRP A 254 -18.05 18.93 -2.21
N VAL A 255 -19.16 19.47 -2.73
CA VAL A 255 -19.31 19.81 -4.15
C VAL A 255 -18.22 20.77 -4.65
N PRO A 256 -18.02 21.96 -4.03
CA PRO A 256 -16.95 22.86 -4.48
C PRO A 256 -15.56 22.25 -4.32
N LEU A 257 -15.29 21.52 -3.23
CA LEU A 257 -14.01 20.85 -3.01
C LEU A 257 -13.69 19.86 -4.13
N VAL A 258 -14.59 18.93 -4.43
CA VAL A 258 -14.36 17.89 -5.45
C VAL A 258 -14.21 18.50 -6.84
N ASN A 259 -14.99 19.53 -7.17
CA ASN A 259 -14.82 20.28 -8.41
C ASN A 259 -13.41 20.87 -8.51
N GLU A 260 -12.88 21.40 -7.41
CA GLU A 260 -11.52 21.95 -7.37
C GLU A 260 -10.44 20.84 -7.40
N MET A 261 -10.67 19.69 -6.74
CA MET A 261 -9.77 18.52 -6.80
C MET A 261 -9.63 17.97 -8.22
N PHE A 262 -10.69 18.03 -9.03
CA PHE A 262 -10.68 17.67 -10.45
C PHE A 262 -10.36 18.84 -11.39
N GLY A 263 -10.10 20.02 -10.85
CA GLY A 263 -9.88 21.25 -11.60
C GLY A 263 -8.62 21.24 -12.48
N GLU A 264 -8.47 22.32 -13.25
CA GLU A 264 -7.33 22.48 -14.16
C GLU A 264 -6.00 22.43 -13.41
N GLY A 265 -5.04 21.67 -13.95
CA GLY A 265 -3.71 21.50 -13.36
C GLY A 265 -3.62 20.41 -12.27
N LYS A 266 -4.72 19.77 -11.88
CA LYS A 266 -4.72 18.63 -10.95
C LYS A 266 -4.50 17.29 -11.67
N LYS A 267 -3.82 16.36 -11.00
CA LYS A 267 -3.55 15.01 -11.52
C LYS A 267 -4.72 14.06 -11.32
N LEU A 268 -5.60 14.32 -10.36
CA LEU A 268 -6.69 13.41 -9.97
C LEU A 268 -7.64 13.06 -11.12
N ASP A 269 -7.75 11.79 -11.44
CA ASP A 269 -8.66 11.21 -12.43
C ASP A 269 -9.79 10.41 -11.77
N LYS A 270 -9.57 9.91 -10.55
CA LYS A 270 -10.55 9.10 -9.82
C LYS A 270 -10.67 9.57 -8.38
N PHE A 271 -11.89 9.74 -7.90
CA PHE A 271 -12.15 10.00 -6.49
C PHE A 271 -13.31 9.11 -6.02
N CYS A 272 -13.09 8.39 -4.94
CA CYS A 272 -14.10 7.55 -4.32
C CYS A 272 -14.24 7.94 -2.86
N ILE A 273 -15.48 8.09 -2.41
CA ILE A 273 -15.82 8.22 -1.00
C ILE A 273 -16.59 6.98 -0.59
N GLU A 274 -16.05 6.20 0.34
CA GLU A 274 -16.72 5.05 0.94
C GLU A 274 -17.38 5.49 2.24
N ASN A 275 -18.69 5.34 2.32
CA ASN A 275 -19.51 5.79 3.44
C ASN A 275 -20.63 4.80 3.75
N SER A 276 -20.38 3.50 3.54
CA SER A 276 -21.32 2.41 3.79
C SER A 276 -21.93 2.43 5.19
N ASP A 277 -21.18 2.86 6.20
CA ASP A 277 -21.67 2.98 7.58
C ASP A 277 -22.49 4.25 7.84
N GLN A 278 -22.45 5.22 6.92
CA GLN A 278 -23.19 6.48 7.01
C GLN A 278 -23.85 6.82 5.65
N PRO A 279 -24.82 6.01 5.18
CA PRO A 279 -25.40 6.19 3.85
C PRO A 279 -26.24 7.49 3.72
N SER A 280 -26.55 8.15 4.84
CA SER A 280 -27.23 9.45 4.88
C SER A 280 -26.29 10.65 5.03
N TYR A 281 -24.96 10.45 4.95
CA TYR A 281 -23.98 11.52 5.12
C TYR A 281 -24.13 12.60 4.03
N PHE A 282 -24.38 12.17 2.78
CA PHE A 282 -24.64 13.07 1.67
C PHE A 282 -26.15 13.25 1.46
N SER A 283 -26.60 14.49 1.32
CA SER A 283 -28.00 14.75 0.96
C SER A 283 -28.24 14.50 -0.53
N SER A 284 -29.49 14.23 -0.89
CA SER A 284 -29.92 14.09 -2.28
C SER A 284 -29.60 15.33 -3.12
N ASP A 285 -29.62 16.53 -2.51
CA ASP A 285 -29.26 17.78 -3.17
C ASP A 285 -27.76 17.87 -3.47
N CYS A 286 -26.90 17.33 -2.61
CA CYS A 286 -25.46 17.24 -2.87
C CYS A 286 -25.15 16.26 -4.01
N ILE A 287 -25.78 15.09 -4.00
CA ILE A 287 -25.65 14.08 -5.08
C ILE A 287 -26.14 14.63 -6.42
N ARG A 288 -27.27 15.33 -6.43
CA ARG A 288 -27.78 16.01 -7.62
C ARG A 288 -26.77 17.04 -8.14
N GLN A 289 -26.17 17.84 -7.25
CA GLN A 289 -25.14 18.81 -7.64
C GLN A 289 -23.88 18.16 -8.22
N PHE A 290 -23.41 17.02 -7.70
CA PHE A 290 -22.32 16.28 -8.33
C PHE A 290 -22.68 15.84 -9.74
N THR A 291 -23.88 15.29 -9.91
CA THR A 291 -24.39 14.82 -11.20
C THR A 291 -24.51 15.95 -12.22
N GLU A 292 -24.90 17.14 -11.77
CA GLU A 292 -25.03 18.34 -12.61
C GLU A 292 -23.68 19.00 -12.95
N ASN A 293 -22.65 18.91 -12.09
CA ASN A 293 -21.40 19.66 -12.26
C ASN A 293 -20.25 18.85 -12.87
N LEU A 294 -20.02 17.62 -12.38
CA LEU A 294 -18.84 16.81 -12.72
C LEU A 294 -18.69 16.50 -14.23
N PRO A 295 -19.76 16.21 -15.00
CA PRO A 295 -19.63 15.92 -16.43
C PRO A 295 -19.15 17.09 -17.30
N PHE A 296 -19.09 18.31 -16.75
CA PHE A 296 -18.72 19.53 -17.48
C PHE A 296 -17.31 20.04 -17.16
N LEU A 297 -16.54 19.32 -16.32
CA LEU A 297 -15.18 19.71 -15.96
C LEU A 297 -14.15 19.48 -17.09
N GLY A 298 -14.55 18.93 -18.23
CA GLY A 298 -13.70 18.77 -19.42
C GLY A 298 -12.60 17.72 -19.27
N LYS A 299 -12.65 16.90 -18.22
CA LYS A 299 -11.71 15.82 -17.92
C LYS A 299 -12.48 14.51 -17.71
N ARG A 300 -11.93 13.38 -18.16
CA ARG A 300 -12.51 12.06 -17.86
C ARG A 300 -12.29 11.76 -16.38
N ILE A 301 -13.36 11.80 -15.58
CA ILE A 301 -13.27 11.52 -14.14
C ILE A 301 -14.15 10.34 -13.76
N CYS A 302 -13.68 9.55 -12.80
CA CYS A 302 -14.48 8.52 -12.14
C CYS A 302 -14.77 9.00 -10.72
N PHE A 303 -16.04 9.21 -10.40
CA PHE A 303 -16.46 9.65 -9.08
C PHE A 303 -17.42 8.62 -8.48
N MET A 304 -17.10 8.10 -7.31
CA MET A 304 -17.94 7.10 -6.64
C MET A 304 -18.24 7.56 -5.22
N ILE A 305 -19.48 7.39 -4.81
CA ILE A 305 -19.98 7.72 -3.48
C ILE A 305 -21.04 6.67 -3.13
N GLU A 306 -21.19 6.30 -1.87
CA GLU A 306 -22.23 5.35 -1.47
C GLU A 306 -23.42 6.12 -0.89
N CYS A 307 -24.63 5.92 -1.39
CA CYS A 307 -25.83 6.61 -0.92
C CYS A 307 -26.90 5.62 -0.50
N ASN A 308 -27.84 6.08 0.34
CA ASN A 308 -28.91 5.24 0.84
C ASN A 308 -29.85 4.80 -0.30
N PRO A 309 -30.07 3.48 -0.53
CA PRO A 309 -30.85 2.96 -1.66
C PRO A 309 -32.35 3.26 -1.59
N THR A 310 -32.83 3.96 -0.55
CA THR A 310 -34.24 4.32 -0.38
C THR A 310 -34.71 5.41 -1.34
N GLU A 311 -33.81 6.05 -2.08
CA GLU A 311 -34.16 6.86 -3.25
C GLU A 311 -34.18 5.96 -4.49
N GLU A 312 -35.38 5.61 -4.94
CA GLU A 312 -35.60 4.82 -6.15
C GLU A 312 -34.82 5.41 -7.35
N GLU A 313 -33.82 4.66 -7.81
CA GLU A 313 -33.16 4.76 -9.13
C GLU A 313 -31.98 5.74 -9.35
N LEU A 314 -31.06 5.89 -8.39
CA LEU A 314 -29.67 6.26 -8.77
C LEU A 314 -28.91 5.02 -9.28
N SER A 315 -29.37 4.42 -10.38
CA SER A 315 -28.54 3.45 -11.10
C SER A 315 -27.26 4.14 -11.56
N ALA A 316 -26.10 3.48 -11.46
CA ALA A 316 -24.79 3.99 -11.90
C ALA A 316 -24.94 4.78 -13.20
N THR A 317 -24.93 6.11 -13.10
CA THR A 317 -25.25 6.96 -14.24
C THR A 317 -23.94 7.25 -14.93
N VAL A 318 -23.82 6.77 -16.17
CA VAL A 318 -22.68 7.09 -17.03
C VAL A 318 -23.06 8.32 -17.85
N ILE A 319 -22.57 9.50 -17.46
CA ILE A 319 -22.77 10.75 -18.20
C ILE A 319 -21.42 11.17 -18.77
N ASN A 320 -21.28 11.28 -20.09
CA ASN A 320 -20.04 11.74 -20.76
C ASN A 320 -18.76 10.93 -20.43
N ASP A 321 -18.85 9.60 -20.27
CA ASP A 321 -17.77 8.72 -19.77
C ASP A 321 -17.44 8.88 -18.26
N HIS A 322 -18.19 9.72 -17.54
CA HIS A 322 -18.09 9.83 -16.09
C HIS A 322 -18.97 8.76 -15.46
N VAL A 323 -18.38 7.91 -14.62
CA VAL A 323 -19.15 6.98 -13.79
C VAL A 323 -19.44 7.72 -12.50
N ILE A 324 -20.71 7.99 -12.24
CA ILE A 324 -21.22 8.44 -10.93
C ILE A 324 -22.05 7.29 -10.38
N ARG A 325 -21.60 6.73 -9.26
CA ARG A 325 -22.36 5.74 -8.48
C ARG A 325 -22.73 6.43 -7.18
N GLY A 326 -24.02 6.41 -6.87
CA GLY A 326 -24.62 6.69 -5.57
C GLY A 326 -25.34 5.42 -5.13
#